data_AF-A0A2R6QA69-F1
#
_entry.id   AF-A0A2R6QA69-F1
#
_cell.length_a   1.000
_cell.length_b   1.000
_cell.length_c   1.000
_cell.angle_alpha   90.00
_cell.angle_beta   90.00
_cell.angle_gamma   90.00
#
_symmetry.space_group_name_H-M   'P 1'
#
loop_
_entity.id
_entity.type
_entity.pdbx_description
1 polymer ?
#
loop_
_entity_poly.entity_id
_entity_poly.type
_entity_poly.pdbx_seq_one_letter_code
_entity_poly.pdbx_strand_id
1 'polypeptide(L)'
;MAASLFFIAAILSSYLTVLSVSTPSISQIGTETSRGNNHENHHLIRDLEKAKLKIARLESIFEETIQDINAKVLHLKESQKLIEEMTPEMNRLQSALSSLKGKSSRADERINQLEEEVRLLWATLRKSNFELHLLESKAENAENRLELVTSQVETMAAIVTEQWIQIRQLEQALHMAEMRALKVKREVSSTRCRFLKFVRNLFSNHIQKLTGMLDSFLLDKESALGSYVSRALHQLETILSAAKKYHHELQGFIQQEMERNEFTAALANKEVVFFVASAIITFPMMSAWMLLSSQFS
;
A
#
# COMPACT_ATOMS: atom_id res chain seq x y z
N MET A 1 -20.41 -4.50 69.00
CA MET A 1 -21.32 -4.05 70.07
C MET A 1 -21.28 -4.92 71.34
N ALA A 2 -20.65 -6.11 71.34
CA ALA A 2 -20.55 -6.97 72.53
C ALA A 2 -19.44 -6.57 73.53
N ALA A 3 -18.36 -5.92 73.07
CA ALA A 3 -17.23 -5.57 73.93
C ALA A 3 -17.50 -4.39 74.87
N SER A 4 -18.40 -3.46 74.53
CA SER A 4 -18.69 -2.27 75.34
C SER A 4 -19.56 -2.57 76.57
N LEU A 5 -20.38 -3.62 76.54
CA LEU A 5 -21.24 -4.02 77.66
C LEU A 5 -20.44 -4.68 78.80
N PHE A 6 -19.35 -5.38 78.48
CA PHE A 6 -18.48 -6.01 79.49
C PHE A 6 -17.71 -5.00 80.35
N PHE A 7 -17.26 -3.89 79.77
CA PHE A 7 -16.54 -2.86 80.51
C PHE A 7 -17.45 -2.08 81.48
N ILE A 8 -18.71 -1.83 81.11
CA ILE A 8 -19.68 -1.14 81.98
C ILE A 8 -20.06 -2.02 83.18
N ALA A 9 -20.20 -3.34 82.99
CA ALA A 9 -20.47 -4.28 84.08
C ALA A 9 -19.29 -4.41 85.06
N ALA A 10 -18.04 -4.33 84.58
CA ALA A 10 -16.85 -4.39 85.43
C ALA A 10 -16.68 -3.15 86.33
N ILE A 11 -17.00 -1.96 85.80
CA ILE A 11 -16.91 -0.70 86.55
C ILE A 11 -18.01 -0.60 87.62
N LEU A 12 -19.22 -1.08 87.32
CA LEU A 12 -20.32 -1.15 88.31
C LEU A 12 -20.04 -2.18 89.43
N SER A 13 -19.36 -3.29 89.11
CA SER A 13 -18.97 -4.31 90.09
C SER A 13 -17.91 -3.80 91.08
N SER A 14 -16.95 -2.97 90.63
CA SER A 14 -15.93 -2.42 91.52
C SER A 14 -16.42 -1.30 92.42
N TYR A 15 -17.52 -0.62 92.07
CA TYR A 15 -18.10 0.45 92.90
C TYR A 15 -18.99 -0.11 94.03
N LEU A 16 -19.59 -1.30 93.83
CA LEU A 16 -20.47 -1.93 94.83
C LEU A 16 -19.70 -2.53 96.02
N THR A 17 -18.43 -2.89 95.84
CA THR A 17 -17.59 -3.48 96.90
C THR A 17 -17.02 -2.45 97.88
N VAL A 18 -17.04 -1.15 97.54
CA VAL A 18 -16.51 -0.07 98.39
C VAL A 18 -17.56 0.46 99.38
N LEU A 19 -18.84 0.18 99.19
CA LEU A 19 -19.92 0.70 100.03
C LEU A 19 -20.31 -0.19 101.24
N SER A 20 -19.67 -1.34 101.44
CA SER A 20 -20.04 -2.31 102.50
C SER A 20 -19.02 -2.52 103.61
N VAL A 21 -18.00 -1.68 103.75
CA VAL A 21 -17.01 -1.83 104.83
C VAL A 21 -16.91 -0.54 105.63
N SER A 22 -17.58 -0.53 106.79
CA SER A 22 -17.14 0.10 108.06
C SER A 22 -18.34 0.61 108.89
N THR A 23 -18.96 -0.26 109.68
CA THR A 23 -19.61 0.15 110.94
C THR A 23 -19.07 -0.75 112.05
N PRO A 24 -18.29 -0.24 113.01
CA PRO A 24 -17.86 -1.04 114.15
C PRO A 24 -19.01 -1.13 115.15
N SER A 25 -19.55 -2.33 115.33
CA SER A 25 -20.46 -2.65 116.43
C SER A 25 -19.69 -2.55 117.74
N ILE A 26 -20.05 -1.56 118.56
CA ILE A 26 -19.57 -1.40 119.93
C ILE A 26 -20.20 -2.51 120.78
N SER A 27 -19.35 -3.33 121.40
CA SER A 27 -19.72 -4.26 122.44
C SER A 27 -20.04 -3.52 123.73
N GLN A 28 -21.13 -3.89 124.39
CA GLN A 28 -21.41 -3.46 125.75
C GLN A 28 -21.57 -4.68 126.65
N ILE A 29 -20.54 -4.87 127.48
CA ILE A 29 -20.50 -5.72 128.66
C ILE A 29 -21.47 -5.13 129.70
N GLY A 30 -22.27 -5.99 130.32
CA GLY A 30 -23.14 -5.61 131.42
C GLY A 30 -22.36 -5.43 132.72
N THR A 31 -22.99 -4.78 133.68
CA THR A 31 -22.95 -5.21 135.08
C THR A 31 -24.02 -4.50 135.90
N GLU A 32 -24.51 -5.26 136.86
CA GLU A 32 -25.43 -4.87 137.91
C GLU A 32 -24.86 -3.77 138.83
N THR A 33 -25.80 -3.06 139.41
CA THR A 33 -25.79 -2.22 140.61
C THR A 33 -24.75 -2.59 141.67
N SER A 34 -23.92 -1.62 142.11
CA SER A 34 -23.74 -1.20 143.52
C SER A 34 -22.37 -0.54 143.85
N ARG A 35 -22.41 0.76 144.17
CA ARG A 35 -21.67 1.52 145.22
C ARG A 35 -20.12 1.67 145.14
N GLY A 36 -19.62 2.87 144.79
CA GLY A 36 -18.24 3.31 145.09
C GLY A 36 -17.69 4.57 144.37
N ASN A 37 -18.18 5.77 144.73
CA ASN A 37 -18.12 7.05 143.97
C ASN A 37 -16.79 7.79 143.68
N ASN A 38 -15.58 7.26 143.93
CA ASN A 38 -14.34 8.07 143.78
C ASN A 38 -13.28 7.55 142.79
N HIS A 39 -13.42 6.34 142.22
CA HIS A 39 -12.48 5.81 141.21
C HIS A 39 -12.96 6.02 139.76
N GLU A 40 -14.27 6.09 139.54
CA GLU A 40 -14.89 6.33 138.22
C GLU A 40 -14.59 7.72 137.63
N ASN A 41 -14.59 8.77 138.45
CA ASN A 41 -14.37 10.13 137.97
C ASN A 41 -12.98 10.31 137.31
N HIS A 42 -11.95 9.67 137.86
CA HIS A 42 -10.60 9.75 137.29
C HIS A 42 -10.43 8.92 136.00
N HIS A 43 -11.24 7.87 135.84
CA HIS A 43 -11.32 7.07 134.62
C HIS A 43 -12.08 7.82 133.51
N LEU A 44 -13.21 8.46 133.83
CA LEU A 44 -14.00 9.27 132.92
C LEU A 44 -13.22 10.49 132.38
N ILE A 45 -12.41 11.15 133.22
CA ILE A 45 -11.53 12.25 132.79
C ILE A 45 -10.46 11.75 131.81
N ARG A 46 -9.85 10.60 132.08
CA ARG A 46 -8.87 9.96 131.17
C ARG A 46 -9.51 9.57 129.83
N ASP A 47 -10.74 9.05 129.86
CA ASP A 47 -11.49 8.72 128.65
C ASP A 47 -11.88 9.96 127.85
N LEU A 48 -12.24 11.06 128.52
CA LEU A 48 -12.51 12.35 127.90
C LEU A 48 -11.24 12.94 127.25
N GLU A 49 -10.10 12.89 127.92
CA GLU A 49 -8.80 13.32 127.38
C GLU A 49 -8.40 12.46 126.17
N LYS A 50 -8.60 11.15 126.25
CA LYS A 50 -8.38 10.22 125.13
C LYS A 50 -9.30 10.50 123.95
N ALA A 51 -10.58 10.80 124.21
CA ALA A 51 -11.54 11.19 123.18
C ALA A 51 -11.13 12.51 122.52
N LYS A 52 -10.67 13.50 123.30
CA LYS A 52 -10.18 14.80 122.79
C LYS A 52 -8.96 14.65 121.89
N LEU A 53 -7.97 13.83 122.28
CA LEU A 53 -6.81 13.54 121.44
C LEU A 53 -7.21 12.81 120.14
N LYS A 54 -8.19 11.91 120.22
CA LYS A 54 -8.73 11.22 119.03
C LYS A 54 -9.46 12.19 118.10
N ILE A 55 -10.22 13.14 118.64
CA ILE A 55 -10.86 14.21 117.85
C ILE A 55 -9.80 15.07 117.17
N ALA A 56 -8.80 15.55 117.89
CA ALA A 56 -7.71 16.36 117.31
C ALA A 56 -6.95 15.60 116.20
N ARG A 57 -6.72 14.29 116.36
CA ARG A 57 -6.13 13.46 115.31
C ARG A 57 -7.05 13.32 114.09
N LEU A 58 -8.36 13.12 114.31
CA LEU A 58 -9.33 13.02 113.22
C LEU A 58 -9.46 14.35 112.48
N GLU A 59 -9.43 15.49 113.17
CA GLU A 59 -9.41 16.83 112.58
C GLU A 59 -8.14 17.03 111.73
N SER A 60 -6.98 16.61 112.22
CA SER A 60 -5.73 16.66 111.44
C SER A 60 -5.78 15.79 110.18
N ILE A 61 -6.30 14.57 110.29
CA ILE A 61 -6.47 13.69 109.12
C ILE A 61 -7.48 14.31 108.15
N PHE A 62 -8.57 14.89 108.68
CA PHE A 62 -9.59 15.52 107.86
C PHE A 62 -9.05 16.72 107.09
N GLU A 63 -8.28 17.60 107.75
CA GLU A 63 -7.63 18.74 107.11
C GLU A 63 -6.62 18.30 106.04
N GLU A 64 -5.80 17.28 106.31
CA GLU A 64 -4.87 16.70 105.33
C GLU A 64 -5.62 16.14 104.12
N THR A 65 -6.73 15.41 104.34
CA THR A 65 -7.55 14.90 103.23
C THR A 65 -8.21 16.01 102.41
N ILE A 66 -8.63 17.11 103.04
CA ILE A 66 -9.17 18.28 102.32
C ILE A 66 -8.10 18.91 101.43
N GLN A 67 -6.88 19.07 101.94
CA GLN A 67 -5.77 19.63 101.18
C GLN A 67 -5.39 18.74 99.99
N ASP A 68 -5.31 17.42 100.18
CA ASP A 68 -5.08 16.45 99.10
C ASP A 68 -6.20 16.50 98.03
N ILE A 69 -7.47 16.55 98.45
CA ILE A 69 -8.61 16.68 97.53
C ILE A 69 -8.50 17.98 96.73
N ASN A 70 -8.19 19.11 97.36
CA ASN A 70 -8.04 20.38 96.67
C ASN A 70 -6.91 20.37 95.64
N ALA A 71 -5.76 19.76 95.96
CA ALA A 71 -4.65 19.59 95.03
C ALA A 71 -5.07 18.74 93.82
N LYS A 72 -5.80 17.64 94.04
CA LYS A 72 -6.34 16.77 92.97
C LYS A 72 -7.36 17.50 92.11
N VAL A 73 -8.24 18.32 92.68
CA VAL A 73 -9.20 19.14 91.94
C VAL A 73 -8.49 20.15 91.03
N LEU A 74 -7.41 20.77 91.51
CA LEU A 74 -6.61 21.68 90.69
C LEU A 74 -5.97 20.94 89.50
N HIS A 75 -5.34 19.80 89.74
CA HIS A 75 -4.74 18.98 88.68
C HIS A 75 -5.77 18.50 87.65
N LEU A 76 -6.97 18.10 88.10
CA LEU A 76 -8.07 17.74 87.21
C LEU A 76 -8.51 18.94 86.34
N LYS A 77 -8.53 20.14 86.90
CA LYS A 77 -8.87 21.37 86.17
C LYS A 77 -7.83 21.70 85.09
N GLU A 78 -6.54 21.52 85.38
CA GLU A 78 -5.46 21.68 84.39
C GLU A 78 -5.56 20.63 83.29
N SER A 79 -5.82 19.37 83.65
CA SER A 79 -6.03 18.27 82.71
C SER A 79 -7.24 18.54 81.80
N GLN A 80 -8.33 19.06 82.35
CA GLN A 80 -9.53 19.44 81.61
C GLN A 80 -9.23 20.56 80.60
N LYS A 81 -8.45 21.58 80.99
CA LYS A 81 -8.05 22.67 80.10
C LYS A 81 -7.21 22.16 78.92
N LEU A 82 -6.29 21.23 79.17
CA LEU A 82 -5.50 20.60 78.11
C LEU A 82 -6.37 19.82 77.12
N ILE A 83 -7.39 19.11 77.62
CA ILE A 83 -8.37 18.39 76.79
C ILE A 83 -9.16 19.37 75.92
N GLU A 84 -9.61 20.48 76.49
CA GLU A 84 -10.33 21.54 75.77
C GLU A 84 -9.48 22.15 74.66
N GLU A 85 -8.17 22.36 74.90
CA GLU A 85 -7.22 22.87 73.90
C GLU A 85 -6.92 21.85 72.77
N MET A 86 -6.87 20.55 73.09
CA MET A 86 -6.62 19.49 72.08
C MET A 86 -7.85 19.16 71.23
N THR A 87 -9.06 19.42 71.74
CA THR A 87 -10.32 19.16 71.05
C THR A 87 -10.43 19.83 69.67
N PRO A 88 -10.12 21.14 69.47
CA PRO A 88 -10.17 21.76 68.15
C PRO A 88 -9.18 21.16 67.15
N GLU A 89 -7.96 20.78 67.58
CA GLU A 89 -6.99 20.13 66.70
C GLU A 89 -7.46 18.74 66.26
N MET A 90 -8.06 17.97 67.17
CA MET A 90 -8.69 16.68 66.82
C MET A 90 -9.80 16.87 65.78
N ASN A 91 -10.66 17.88 65.95
CA ASN A 91 -11.72 18.20 64.98
C ASN A 91 -11.16 18.63 63.62
N ARG A 92 -10.07 19.41 63.61
CA ARG A 92 -9.37 19.83 62.38
C ARG A 92 -8.79 18.62 61.65
N LEU A 93 -8.11 17.72 62.36
CA LEU A 93 -7.57 16.49 61.78
C LEU A 93 -8.67 15.58 61.24
N GLN A 94 -9.79 15.44 61.95
CA GLN A 94 -10.94 14.66 61.49
C GLN A 94 -11.56 15.25 60.21
N SER A 95 -11.63 16.58 60.12
CA SER A 95 -12.11 17.29 58.91
C SER A 95 -11.15 17.10 57.73
N ALA A 96 -9.83 17.21 57.98
CA ALA A 96 -8.80 16.98 56.98
C ALA A 96 -8.82 15.52 56.47
N LEU A 97 -9.00 14.56 57.37
CA LEU A 97 -9.10 13.14 57.03
C LEU A 97 -10.35 12.85 56.21
N SER A 98 -11.49 13.47 56.54
CA SER A 98 -12.73 13.34 55.77
C SER A 98 -12.58 13.95 54.36
N SER A 99 -11.94 15.11 54.25
CA SER A 99 -11.62 15.74 52.96
C SER A 99 -10.68 14.88 52.12
N LEU A 100 -9.62 14.35 52.74
CA LEU A 100 -8.66 13.49 52.05
C LEU A 100 -9.31 12.19 51.59
N LYS A 101 -10.16 11.58 52.42
CA LYS A 101 -10.94 10.39 52.06
C LYS A 101 -11.82 10.65 50.83
N GLY A 102 -12.50 11.79 50.78
CA GLY A 102 -13.29 12.17 49.60
C GLY A 102 -12.43 12.43 48.34
N LYS A 103 -11.23 13.00 48.49
CA LYS A 103 -10.28 13.15 47.39
C LYS A 103 -9.76 11.79 46.90
N SER A 104 -9.45 10.88 47.82
CA SER A 104 -9.02 9.51 47.52
C SER A 104 -10.09 8.78 46.70
N SER A 105 -11.34 8.76 47.18
CA SER A 105 -12.42 8.08 46.46
C SER A 105 -12.66 8.64 45.06
N ARG A 106 -12.49 9.95 44.88
CA ARG A 106 -12.58 10.58 43.55
C ARG A 106 -11.41 10.19 42.64
N ALA A 107 -10.21 10.06 43.20
CA ALA A 107 -9.05 9.58 42.47
C ALA A 107 -9.23 8.11 42.06
N ASP A 108 -9.74 7.27 42.96
CA ASP A 108 -10.03 5.86 42.70
C ASP A 108 -11.05 5.69 41.56
N GLU A 109 -12.14 6.48 41.57
CA GLU A 109 -13.13 6.48 40.49
C GLU A 109 -12.49 6.84 39.13
N ARG A 110 -11.60 7.82 39.11
CA ARG A 110 -10.89 8.23 37.90
C ARG A 110 -9.89 7.19 37.43
N ILE A 111 -9.23 6.49 38.35
CA ILE A 111 -8.34 5.36 38.03
C ILE A 111 -9.15 4.24 37.38
N ASN A 112 -10.29 3.86 37.97
CA ASN A 112 -11.17 2.82 37.42
C ASN A 112 -11.67 3.17 36.01
N GLN A 113 -12.07 4.43 35.77
CA GLN A 113 -12.47 4.90 34.43
C GLN A 113 -11.33 4.76 33.42
N LEU A 114 -10.11 5.16 33.81
CA LEU A 114 -8.94 5.08 32.94
C LEU A 114 -8.53 3.62 32.67
N GLU A 115 -8.63 2.74 33.66
CA GLU A 115 -8.38 1.31 33.49
C GLU A 115 -9.36 0.68 32.49
N GLU A 116 -10.64 1.05 32.53
CA GLU A 116 -11.63 0.59 31.56
C GLU A 116 -11.34 1.12 30.14
N GLU A 117 -10.96 2.39 30.01
CA GLU A 117 -10.53 2.95 28.71
C GLU A 117 -9.31 2.19 28.16
N VAL A 118 -8.30 1.94 28.99
CA VAL A 118 -7.11 1.16 28.61
C VAL A 118 -7.50 -0.26 28.20
N ARG A 119 -8.44 -0.90 28.91
CA ARG A 119 -8.95 -2.25 28.56
C ARG A 119 -9.64 -2.27 27.20
N LEU A 120 -10.48 -1.27 26.91
CA LEU A 120 -11.17 -1.12 25.62
C LEU A 120 -10.18 -0.85 24.48
N LEU A 121 -9.20 0.02 24.70
CA LEU A 121 -8.12 0.29 23.74
C LEU A 121 -7.31 -0.98 23.43
N TRP A 122 -6.95 -1.76 24.45
CA TRP A 122 -6.26 -3.03 24.26
C TRP A 122 -7.08 -4.06 23.46
N ALA A 123 -8.38 -4.15 23.71
CA ALA A 123 -9.26 -5.03 22.94
C ALA A 123 -9.34 -4.60 21.47
N THR A 124 -9.43 -3.28 21.23
CA THR A 124 -9.48 -2.69 19.89
C THR A 124 -8.16 -2.90 19.15
N LEU A 125 -7.03 -2.67 19.83
CA LEU A 125 -5.69 -2.91 19.30
C LEU A 125 -5.50 -4.37 18.91
N ARG A 126 -5.91 -5.33 19.76
CA ARG A 126 -5.86 -6.76 19.42
C ARG A 126 -6.67 -7.10 18.18
N LYS A 127 -7.87 -6.54 18.05
CA LYS A 127 -8.71 -6.74 16.86
C LYS A 127 -8.04 -6.15 15.61
N SER A 128 -7.56 -4.92 15.68
CA SER A 128 -6.87 -4.25 14.58
C SER A 128 -5.60 -5.00 14.16
N ASN A 129 -4.84 -5.54 15.11
CA ASN A 129 -3.64 -6.32 14.82
C ASN A 129 -3.96 -7.62 14.06
N PHE A 130 -5.06 -8.28 14.42
CA PHE A 130 -5.53 -9.46 13.66
C PHE A 130 -5.95 -9.09 12.23
N GLU A 131 -6.70 -8.00 12.08
CA GLU A 131 -7.10 -7.50 10.75
C GLU A 131 -5.88 -7.12 9.90
N LEU A 132 -4.83 -6.55 10.52
CA LEU A 132 -3.57 -6.23 9.84
C LEU A 132 -2.91 -7.49 9.26
N HIS A 133 -2.71 -8.54 10.05
CA HIS A 133 -2.12 -9.79 9.54
C HIS A 133 -2.99 -10.48 8.47
N LEU A 134 -4.32 -10.37 8.59
CA LEU A 134 -5.23 -10.86 7.53
C LEU A 134 -5.07 -10.08 6.23
N LEU A 135 -4.90 -8.76 6.30
CA LEU A 135 -4.67 -7.91 5.14
C LEU A 135 -3.28 -8.17 4.54
N GLU A 136 -2.26 -8.33 5.38
CA GLU A 136 -0.89 -8.65 5.00
C GLU A 136 -0.82 -9.96 4.20
N SER A 137 -1.40 -11.06 4.73
CA SER A 137 -1.46 -12.34 4.01
C SER A 137 -2.25 -12.28 2.69
N LYS A 138 -3.30 -11.46 2.62
CA LYS A 138 -4.04 -11.22 1.37
C LYS A 138 -3.22 -10.44 0.35
N ALA A 139 -2.46 -9.44 0.81
CA ALA A 139 -1.57 -8.64 -0.03
C ALA A 139 -0.44 -9.52 -0.59
N GLU A 140 0.22 -10.31 0.25
CA GLU A 140 1.26 -11.26 -0.15
C GLU A 140 0.75 -12.26 -1.20
N ASN A 141 -0.44 -12.84 -0.99
CA ASN A 141 -1.04 -13.73 -1.99
C ASN A 141 -1.38 -13.02 -3.30
N ALA A 142 -1.82 -11.76 -3.26
CA ALA A 142 -2.08 -10.98 -4.46
C ALA A 142 -0.78 -10.64 -5.22
N GLU A 143 0.30 -10.34 -4.49
CA GLU A 143 1.63 -10.09 -5.03
C GLU A 143 2.20 -11.33 -5.74
N ASN A 144 2.15 -12.49 -5.09
CA ASN A 144 2.58 -13.77 -5.70
C ASN A 144 1.80 -14.09 -6.99
N ARG A 145 0.49 -13.79 -7.03
CA ARG A 145 -0.32 -13.96 -8.24
C ARG A 145 0.06 -12.97 -9.34
N LEU A 146 0.38 -11.73 -8.96
CA LEU A 146 0.82 -10.71 -9.90
C LEU A 146 2.19 -11.06 -10.49
N GLU A 147 3.12 -11.56 -9.69
CA GLU A 147 4.42 -12.05 -10.15
C GLU A 147 4.25 -13.19 -11.17
N LEU A 148 3.36 -14.16 -10.86
CA LEU A 148 3.03 -15.23 -11.80
C LEU A 148 2.49 -14.69 -13.13
N VAL A 149 1.50 -13.80 -13.10
CA VAL A 149 0.93 -13.21 -14.32
C VAL A 149 1.97 -12.38 -15.07
N THR A 150 2.84 -11.66 -14.36
CA THR A 150 3.90 -10.85 -14.97
C THR A 150 4.90 -11.73 -15.71
N SER A 151 5.34 -12.84 -15.10
CA SER A 151 6.22 -13.81 -15.76
C SER A 151 5.56 -14.43 -17.01
N GLN A 152 4.26 -14.72 -16.96
CA GLN A 152 3.51 -15.21 -18.12
C GLN A 152 3.48 -14.16 -19.23
N VAL A 153 3.22 -12.89 -18.89
CA VAL A 153 3.23 -11.79 -19.85
C VAL A 153 4.59 -11.61 -20.49
N GLU A 154 5.69 -11.71 -19.74
CA GLU A 154 7.05 -11.65 -20.27
C GLU A 154 7.33 -12.79 -21.26
N THR A 155 6.93 -14.02 -20.92
CA THR A 155 7.09 -15.17 -21.83
C THR A 155 6.27 -14.99 -23.12
N MET A 156 5.04 -14.51 -23.01
CA MET A 156 4.18 -14.23 -24.17
C MET A 156 4.75 -13.09 -25.02
N ALA A 157 5.28 -12.04 -24.39
CA ALA A 157 5.94 -10.94 -25.09
C ALA A 157 7.14 -11.44 -25.90
N ALA A 158 7.98 -12.32 -25.32
CA ALA A 158 9.12 -12.92 -26.02
C ALA A 158 8.68 -13.81 -27.22
N ILE A 159 7.59 -14.57 -27.06
CA ILE A 159 7.04 -15.36 -28.17
C ILE A 159 6.51 -14.44 -29.27
N VAL A 160 5.76 -13.39 -28.92
CA VAL A 160 5.20 -12.45 -29.90
C VAL A 160 6.29 -11.71 -30.66
N THR A 161 7.38 -11.29 -30.01
CA THR A 161 8.51 -10.63 -30.69
C THR A 161 9.22 -11.59 -31.65
N GLU A 162 9.42 -12.85 -31.28
CA GLU A 162 10.01 -13.87 -32.16
C GLU A 162 9.09 -14.16 -33.37
N GLN A 163 7.79 -14.36 -33.13
CA GLN A 163 6.81 -14.57 -34.21
C GLN A 163 6.74 -13.36 -35.15
N TRP A 164 6.86 -12.13 -34.63
CA TRP A 164 6.92 -10.93 -35.45
C TRP A 164 8.15 -10.90 -36.38
N ILE A 165 9.32 -11.30 -35.87
CA ILE A 165 10.54 -11.41 -36.69
C ILE A 165 10.34 -12.45 -37.81
N GLN A 166 9.76 -13.60 -37.49
CA GLN A 166 9.50 -14.67 -38.46
C GLN A 166 8.53 -14.22 -39.56
N ILE A 167 7.43 -13.55 -39.20
CA ILE A 167 6.47 -12.98 -40.16
C ILE A 167 7.21 -12.01 -41.09
N ARG A 168 8.04 -11.12 -40.53
CA ARG A 168 8.79 -10.13 -41.33
C ARG A 168 9.74 -10.79 -42.33
N GLN A 169 10.42 -11.86 -41.93
CA GLN A 169 11.30 -12.63 -42.81
C GLN A 169 10.51 -13.34 -43.92
N LEU A 170 9.35 -13.92 -43.57
CA LEU A 170 8.48 -14.59 -44.53
C LEU A 170 7.94 -13.61 -45.58
N GLU A 171 7.50 -12.42 -45.15
CA GLU A 171 7.06 -11.34 -46.05
C GLU A 171 8.16 -10.94 -47.05
N GLN A 172 9.40 -10.77 -46.57
CA GLN A 172 10.54 -10.43 -47.44
C GLN A 172 10.86 -11.57 -48.42
N ALA A 173 10.85 -12.82 -47.95
CA ALA A 173 11.08 -13.99 -48.79
C ALA A 173 10.00 -14.13 -49.87
N LEU A 174 8.74 -13.89 -49.52
CA LEU A 174 7.61 -13.87 -50.45
C LEU A 174 7.81 -12.80 -51.52
N HIS A 175 8.12 -11.56 -51.13
CA HIS A 175 8.36 -10.47 -52.07
C HIS A 175 9.51 -10.79 -53.05
N MET A 176 10.61 -11.37 -52.55
CA MET A 176 11.72 -11.80 -53.41
C MET A 176 11.32 -12.96 -54.34
N ALA A 177 10.51 -13.91 -53.87
CA ALA A 177 10.01 -15.02 -54.69
C ALA A 177 9.09 -14.53 -55.81
N GLU A 178 8.18 -13.60 -55.51
CA GLU A 178 7.33 -12.94 -56.51
C GLU A 178 8.17 -12.22 -57.57
N MET A 179 9.17 -11.43 -57.15
CA MET A 179 10.06 -10.72 -58.09
C MET A 179 10.86 -11.68 -58.99
N ARG A 180 11.34 -12.81 -58.45
CA ARG A 180 12.00 -13.84 -59.26
C ARG A 180 11.03 -14.53 -60.22
N ALA A 181 9.82 -14.87 -59.77
CA ALA A 181 8.80 -15.49 -60.61
C ALA A 181 8.41 -14.57 -61.78
N LEU A 182 8.24 -13.26 -61.52
CA LEU A 182 8.00 -12.26 -62.56
C LEU A 182 9.16 -12.15 -63.55
N LYS A 183 10.41 -12.21 -63.06
CA LYS A 183 11.61 -12.15 -63.91
C LYS A 183 11.73 -13.38 -64.82
N VAL A 184 11.54 -14.58 -64.27
CA VAL A 184 11.50 -15.84 -65.06
C VAL A 184 10.38 -15.79 -66.09
N LYS A 185 9.17 -15.33 -65.71
CA LYS A 185 8.05 -15.15 -66.65
C LYS A 185 8.42 -14.20 -67.80
N ARG A 186 9.10 -13.08 -67.50
CA ARG A 186 9.60 -12.14 -68.53
C ARG A 186 10.67 -12.75 -69.43
N GLU A 187 11.63 -13.50 -68.88
CA GLU A 187 12.71 -14.13 -69.67
C GLU A 187 12.18 -15.25 -70.58
N VAL A 188 11.23 -16.07 -70.08
CA VAL A 188 10.57 -17.12 -70.87
C VAL A 188 9.71 -16.51 -71.97
N SER A 189 8.89 -15.49 -71.67
CA SER A 189 8.10 -14.79 -72.70
C SER A 189 8.98 -14.09 -73.74
N SER A 190 10.11 -13.50 -73.33
CA SER A 190 11.10 -12.91 -74.24
C SER A 190 11.80 -13.95 -75.13
N THR A 191 12.02 -15.17 -74.64
CA THR A 191 12.69 -16.25 -75.40
C THR A 191 11.73 -16.99 -76.32
N ARG A 192 10.47 -17.14 -75.91
CA ARG A 192 9.43 -17.88 -76.64
C ARG A 192 8.87 -17.07 -77.82
N CYS A 193 8.93 -15.74 -77.76
CA CYS A 193 8.51 -14.87 -78.86
C CYS A 193 9.63 -14.73 -79.92
N ARG A 194 9.45 -15.36 -81.09
CA ARG A 194 10.36 -15.20 -82.24
C ARG A 194 10.54 -13.74 -82.67
N PHE A 195 9.49 -12.93 -82.53
CA PHE A 195 9.53 -11.50 -82.83
C PHE A 195 10.48 -10.72 -81.91
N LEU A 196 10.37 -10.88 -80.57
CA LEU A 196 11.28 -10.21 -79.63
C LEU A 196 12.73 -10.69 -79.80
N LYS A 197 12.93 -11.97 -80.14
CA LYS A 197 14.26 -12.51 -80.49
C LYS A 197 14.81 -11.89 -81.78
N PHE A 198 13.97 -11.70 -82.79
CA PHE A 198 14.32 -11.02 -84.04
C PHE A 198 14.68 -9.55 -83.80
N VAL A 199 13.85 -8.81 -83.06
CA VAL A 199 14.08 -7.41 -82.66
C VAL A 199 15.45 -7.28 -81.97
N ARG A 200 15.72 -8.09 -80.94
CA ARG A 200 17.02 -8.09 -80.26
C ARG A 200 18.19 -8.35 -81.19
N ASN A 201 18.08 -9.35 -82.08
CA ASN A 201 19.16 -9.69 -83.03
C ASN A 201 19.36 -8.60 -84.10
N LEU A 202 18.28 -8.00 -84.58
CA LEU A 202 18.32 -6.96 -85.61
C LEU A 202 18.94 -5.69 -85.05
N PHE A 203 18.52 -5.23 -83.87
CA PHE A 203 19.13 -4.07 -83.22
C PHE A 203 20.59 -4.34 -82.83
N SER A 204 20.92 -5.52 -82.29
CA SER A 204 22.30 -5.81 -81.90
C SER A 204 23.27 -5.80 -83.09
N ASN A 205 22.88 -6.40 -84.23
CA ASN A 205 23.76 -6.51 -85.40
C ASN A 205 23.76 -5.23 -86.26
N HIS A 206 22.63 -4.54 -86.37
CA HIS A 206 22.55 -3.32 -87.17
C HIS A 206 23.06 -2.09 -86.42
N ILE A 207 22.87 -1.95 -85.10
CA ILE A 207 23.48 -0.84 -84.35
C ILE A 207 25.00 -0.91 -84.48
N GLN A 208 25.61 -2.08 -84.24
CA GLN A 208 27.07 -2.23 -84.33
C GLN A 208 27.61 -1.94 -85.74
N LYS A 209 26.88 -2.35 -86.78
CA LYS A 209 27.24 -2.07 -88.18
C LYS A 209 27.01 -0.61 -88.58
N LEU A 210 25.97 0.03 -88.03
CA LEU A 210 25.60 1.42 -88.32
C LEU A 210 26.51 2.39 -87.54
N THR A 211 26.95 2.04 -86.33
CA THR A 211 28.01 2.73 -85.58
C THR A 211 29.35 2.68 -86.33
N GLY A 212 29.77 1.49 -86.80
CA GLY A 212 31.01 1.37 -87.58
C GLY A 212 30.94 2.05 -88.97
N MET A 213 29.73 2.26 -89.50
CA MET A 213 29.51 2.98 -90.75
C MET A 213 29.40 4.49 -90.55
N LEU A 214 28.85 4.97 -89.42
CA LEU A 214 28.84 6.39 -89.07
C LEU A 214 30.25 6.93 -88.86
N ASP A 215 31.14 6.13 -88.26
CA ASP A 215 32.56 6.47 -88.09
C ASP A 215 33.27 6.71 -89.43
N SER A 216 32.88 6.00 -90.51
CA SER A 216 33.45 6.24 -91.85
C SER A 216 32.74 7.38 -92.60
N PHE A 217 31.52 7.74 -92.20
CA PHE A 217 30.65 8.70 -92.91
C PHE A 217 30.96 10.16 -92.58
N LEU A 218 31.59 10.44 -91.43
CA LEU A 218 31.97 11.81 -91.07
C LEU A 218 33.13 12.36 -91.93
N LEU A 219 33.73 11.56 -92.82
CA LEU A 219 35.00 11.91 -93.46
C LEU A 219 34.95 12.32 -94.95
N ASP A 220 33.89 12.07 -95.74
CA ASP A 220 33.97 12.43 -97.17
C ASP A 220 32.65 12.65 -97.92
N LYS A 221 32.69 13.54 -98.93
CA LYS A 221 31.59 14.39 -99.40
C LYS A 221 30.84 13.92 -100.68
N GLU A 222 29.53 14.18 -100.64
CA GLU A 222 28.65 14.84 -101.64
C GLU A 222 28.33 14.26 -103.04
N SER A 223 29.10 13.38 -103.69
CA SER A 223 28.71 12.86 -105.04
C SER A 223 28.31 11.39 -105.10
N ALA A 224 28.64 10.60 -104.06
CA ALA A 224 28.25 9.18 -103.92
C ALA A 224 26.80 8.98 -103.43
N LEU A 225 26.09 10.07 -103.10
CA LEU A 225 24.81 10.04 -102.39
C LEU A 225 23.68 9.35 -103.17
N GLY A 226 23.59 9.50 -104.50
CA GLY A 226 22.44 8.97 -105.27
C GLY A 226 22.32 7.43 -105.25
N SER A 227 23.43 6.72 -105.49
CA SER A 227 23.47 5.25 -105.43
C SER A 227 23.28 4.74 -104.00
N TYR A 228 23.88 5.43 -103.02
CA TYR A 228 23.77 5.05 -101.62
C TYR A 228 22.36 5.26 -101.06
N VAL A 229 21.69 6.36 -101.41
CA VAL A 229 20.30 6.63 -101.03
C VAL A 229 19.38 5.57 -101.63
N SER A 230 19.58 5.16 -102.88
CA SER A 230 18.81 4.05 -103.47
C SER A 230 19.04 2.73 -102.72
N ARG A 231 20.29 2.43 -102.34
CA ARG A 231 20.61 1.23 -101.53
C ARG A 231 20.01 1.30 -100.13
N ALA A 232 20.06 2.46 -99.48
CA ALA A 232 19.48 2.70 -98.16
C ALA A 232 17.95 2.58 -98.19
N LEU A 233 17.30 3.13 -99.22
CA LEU A 233 15.86 2.99 -99.44
C LEU A 233 15.46 1.53 -99.68
N HIS A 234 16.22 0.78 -100.48
CA HIS A 234 15.94 -0.63 -100.71
C HIS A 234 16.14 -1.49 -99.45
N GLN A 235 17.16 -1.19 -98.65
CA GLN A 235 17.35 -1.83 -97.33
C GLN A 235 16.20 -1.48 -96.38
N LEU A 236 15.76 -0.22 -96.37
CA LEU A 236 14.61 0.23 -95.58
C LEU A 236 13.33 -0.47 -96.01
N GLU A 237 13.09 -0.65 -97.31
CA GLU A 237 11.94 -1.37 -97.87
C GLU A 237 11.96 -2.86 -97.49
N THR A 238 13.14 -3.46 -97.48
CA THR A 238 13.34 -4.85 -97.01
C THR A 238 13.01 -4.97 -95.53
N ILE A 239 13.47 -4.01 -94.72
CA ILE A 239 13.20 -3.98 -93.27
C ILE A 239 11.70 -3.71 -93.01
N LEU A 240 11.07 -2.80 -93.74
CA LEU A 240 9.63 -2.52 -93.65
C LEU A 240 8.79 -3.73 -94.04
N SER A 241 9.19 -4.45 -95.09
CA SER A 241 8.52 -5.67 -95.53
C SER A 241 8.64 -6.79 -94.49
N ALA A 242 9.83 -6.96 -93.91
CA ALA A 242 10.04 -7.89 -92.80
C ALA A 242 9.22 -7.48 -91.57
N ALA A 243 9.23 -6.20 -91.20
CA ALA A 243 8.46 -5.65 -90.09
C ALA A 243 6.95 -5.86 -90.29
N LYS A 244 6.42 -5.67 -91.51
CA LYS A 244 5.00 -5.92 -91.84
C LYS A 244 4.63 -7.39 -91.69
N LYS A 245 5.48 -8.31 -92.13
CA LYS A 245 5.27 -9.75 -91.95
C LYS A 245 5.26 -10.11 -90.47
N TYR A 246 6.24 -9.62 -89.71
CA TYR A 246 6.34 -9.88 -88.29
C TYR A 246 5.26 -9.21 -87.45
N HIS A 247 4.78 -8.04 -87.87
CA HIS A 247 3.64 -7.36 -87.26
C HIS A 247 2.40 -8.24 -87.35
N HIS A 248 2.17 -8.87 -88.50
CA HIS A 248 1.07 -9.81 -88.67
C HIS A 248 1.23 -11.08 -87.81
N GLU A 249 2.44 -11.65 -87.72
CA GLU A 249 2.70 -12.78 -86.82
C GLU A 249 2.51 -12.38 -85.34
N LEU A 250 2.91 -11.16 -84.96
CA LEU A 250 2.77 -10.63 -83.61
C LEU A 250 1.30 -10.38 -83.24
N GLN A 251 0.47 -9.94 -84.19
CA GLN A 251 -0.97 -9.80 -83.99
C GLN A 251 -1.60 -11.13 -83.57
N GLY A 252 -1.27 -12.23 -84.25
CA GLY A 252 -1.80 -13.55 -83.89
C GLY A 252 -1.38 -13.98 -82.48
N PHE A 253 -0.14 -13.69 -82.09
CA PHE A 253 0.36 -13.99 -80.75
C PHE A 253 -0.29 -13.12 -79.66
N ILE A 254 -0.42 -11.82 -79.89
CA ILE A 254 -1.06 -10.89 -78.95
C ILE A 254 -2.53 -11.23 -78.79
N GLN A 255 -3.24 -11.53 -79.88
CA GLN A 255 -4.63 -11.97 -79.81
C GLN A 255 -4.77 -13.23 -78.95
N GLN A 256 -3.93 -14.24 -79.19
CA GLN A 256 -3.94 -15.48 -78.43
C GLN A 256 -3.63 -15.28 -76.94
N GLU A 257 -2.65 -14.41 -76.60
CA GLU A 257 -2.33 -14.10 -75.20
C GLU A 257 -3.41 -13.24 -74.53
N MET A 258 -4.04 -12.32 -75.26
CA MET A 258 -5.14 -11.49 -74.74
C MET A 258 -6.36 -12.34 -74.43
N GLU A 259 -6.74 -13.26 -75.33
CA GLU A 259 -7.86 -14.21 -75.14
C GLU A 259 -7.61 -15.20 -73.99
N ARG A 260 -6.35 -15.52 -73.70
CA ARG A 260 -5.97 -16.44 -72.61
C ARG A 260 -6.08 -15.83 -71.21
N ASN A 261 -6.15 -14.51 -71.09
CA ASN A 261 -6.14 -13.81 -69.82
C ASN A 261 -7.50 -13.13 -69.56
N GLU A 262 -8.15 -13.46 -68.45
CA GLU A 262 -9.53 -13.07 -68.12
C GLU A 262 -9.78 -11.55 -68.21
N PHE A 263 -8.78 -10.73 -67.87
CA PHE A 263 -8.88 -9.27 -67.89
C PHE A 263 -8.72 -8.65 -69.29
N THR A 264 -7.98 -9.31 -70.19
CA THR A 264 -7.68 -8.78 -71.52
C THR A 264 -8.50 -9.43 -72.62
N ALA A 265 -9.21 -10.52 -72.32
CA ALA A 265 -10.05 -11.25 -73.28
C ALA A 265 -11.15 -10.35 -73.87
N ALA A 266 -11.76 -9.49 -73.05
CA ALA A 266 -12.77 -8.53 -73.51
C ALA A 266 -12.22 -7.47 -74.49
N LEU A 267 -10.89 -7.25 -74.50
CA LEU A 267 -10.21 -6.25 -75.33
C LEU A 267 -9.56 -6.86 -76.58
N ALA A 268 -9.67 -8.18 -76.80
CA ALA A 268 -9.01 -8.93 -77.87
C ALA A 268 -9.64 -8.69 -79.27
N ASN A 269 -10.03 -7.45 -79.56
CA ASN A 269 -10.53 -7.04 -80.86
C ASN A 269 -9.39 -6.81 -81.84
N LYS A 270 -9.61 -7.10 -83.13
CA LYS A 270 -8.59 -6.98 -84.19
C LYS A 270 -7.92 -5.60 -84.24
N GLU A 271 -8.67 -4.52 -83.99
CA GLU A 271 -8.16 -3.14 -83.97
C GLU A 271 -7.24 -2.87 -82.79
N VAL A 272 -7.62 -3.32 -81.59
CA VAL A 272 -6.80 -3.17 -80.37
C VAL A 272 -5.54 -4.01 -80.50
N VAL A 273 -5.67 -5.25 -81.00
CA VAL A 273 -4.53 -6.13 -81.28
C VAL A 273 -3.58 -5.49 -82.31
N PHE A 274 -4.11 -4.87 -83.38
CA PHE A 274 -3.30 -4.13 -84.35
C PHE A 274 -2.55 -2.97 -83.70
N PHE A 275 -3.22 -2.17 -82.86
CA PHE A 275 -2.62 -1.02 -82.19
C PHE A 275 -1.54 -1.44 -81.19
N VAL A 276 -1.82 -2.45 -80.37
CA VAL A 276 -0.87 -3.00 -79.38
C VAL A 276 0.32 -3.63 -80.10
N ALA A 277 0.10 -4.39 -81.19
CA ALA A 277 1.18 -4.91 -82.02
C ALA A 277 2.05 -3.77 -82.54
N SER A 278 1.43 -2.71 -83.10
CA SER A 278 2.15 -1.54 -83.62
C SER A 278 2.96 -0.83 -82.53
N ALA A 279 2.36 -0.59 -81.37
CA ALA A 279 3.01 0.05 -80.22
C ALA A 279 4.26 -0.72 -79.76
N ILE A 280 4.18 -2.06 -79.70
CA ILE A 280 5.31 -2.91 -79.31
C ILE A 280 6.48 -2.82 -80.30
N ILE A 281 6.21 -2.57 -81.59
CA ILE A 281 7.26 -2.34 -82.59
C ILE A 281 7.82 -0.90 -82.49
N THR A 282 6.93 0.09 -82.37
CA THR A 282 7.29 1.51 -82.46
C THR A 282 7.97 2.03 -81.20
N PHE A 283 7.54 1.63 -80.00
CA PHE A 283 8.10 2.16 -78.74
C PHE A 283 9.59 1.89 -78.56
N PRO A 284 10.14 0.68 -78.81
CA PRO A 284 11.58 0.45 -78.71
C PRO A 284 12.38 1.28 -79.71
N MET A 285 11.84 1.48 -80.91
CA MET A 285 12.48 2.26 -81.97
C MET A 285 12.52 3.76 -81.61
N MET A 286 11.43 4.30 -81.06
CA MET A 286 11.37 5.68 -80.56
C MET A 286 12.26 5.88 -79.33
N SER A 287 12.30 4.93 -78.39
CA SER A 287 13.19 5.01 -77.23
C SER A 287 14.66 4.95 -77.62
N ALA A 288 15.03 4.09 -78.57
CA ALA A 288 16.40 4.04 -79.11
C ALA A 288 16.77 5.34 -79.82
N TRP A 289 15.87 5.90 -80.63
CA TRP A 289 16.07 7.20 -81.28
C TRP A 289 16.23 8.34 -80.26
N MET A 290 15.40 8.37 -79.21
CA MET A 290 15.46 9.39 -78.17
C MET A 290 16.74 9.31 -77.34
N LEU A 291 17.24 8.11 -77.06
CA LEU A 291 18.54 7.91 -76.40
C LEU A 291 19.71 8.35 -77.30
N LEU A 292 19.68 7.99 -78.58
CA LEU A 292 20.72 8.40 -79.52
C LEU A 292 20.73 9.92 -79.71
N SER A 293 19.57 10.55 -79.89
CA SER A 293 19.46 12.01 -80.02
C SER A 293 19.90 12.77 -78.75
N SER A 294 19.69 12.19 -77.56
CA SER A 294 20.17 12.78 -76.31
C SER A 294 21.70 12.82 -76.15
N GLN A 295 22.45 12.05 -76.95
CA GLN A 295 23.92 12.07 -76.94
C GLN A 295 24.52 13.09 -77.92
N PHE A 296 23.71 13.65 -78.82
CA PHE A 296 24.11 14.65 -79.82
C PHE A 296 23.55 16.05 -79.53
N SER A 297 22.90 16.26 -78.38
CA SER A 297 22.47 17.56 -77.84
C SER A 297 23.29 17.91 -76.61
#